data_AF-A0A562HUZ7-F1
#
_entry.id   AF-A0A562HUZ7-F1
#
_cell.length_a   1.000
_cell.length_b   1.000
_cell.length_c   1.000
_cell.angle_alpha   90.00
_cell.angle_beta   90.00
_cell.angle_gamma   90.00
#
_symmetry.space_group_name_H-M   'P 1'
#
loop_
_entity.id
_entity.type
_entity.pdbx_description
1 polymer ?
#
loop_
_entity_poly.entity_id
_entity_poly.type
_entity_poly.pdbx_seq_one_letter_code
_entity_poly.pdbx_strand_id
1 'polypeptide(L)'
;MTTTTTIVVQDRVDAYDLFAAARTVLGLPLDGRWHLADYGRIHMLQTLPDQGMPALASVHFPVNGQAQPGEPDAGVPGGYALLAFTTDGGGDPGIRRWHRDLASRTGAWLTSRRLRWTVSHADGPFTTGYAPHTPAVPR
;
A
#
# COMPACT_ATOMS: atom_id res chain seq x y z
N MET A 1 3.29 10.14 17.79
CA MET A 1 4.13 9.89 16.60
C MET A 1 3.40 8.93 15.70
N THR A 2 3.19 9.31 14.44
CA THR A 2 2.58 8.44 13.43
C THR A 2 3.61 7.46 12.90
N THR A 3 3.14 6.34 12.34
CA THR A 3 3.97 5.42 11.55
C THR A 3 3.25 5.10 10.26
N THR A 4 4.01 4.97 9.18
CA THR A 4 3.48 4.71 7.85
C THR A 4 4.15 3.49 7.24
N THR A 5 3.39 2.64 6.56
CA THR A 5 3.92 1.60 5.70
C THR A 5 3.51 1.89 4.28
N THR A 6 4.50 2.10 3.44
CA THR A 6 4.34 2.56 2.06
C THR A 6 4.68 1.41 1.13
N ILE A 7 3.77 1.11 0.20
CA ILE A 7 3.92 0.10 -0.84
C ILE A 7 3.86 0.80 -2.19
N VAL A 8 4.90 0.65 -3.00
CA VAL A 8 4.91 1.14 -4.38
C VAL A 8 4.68 -0.04 -5.31
N VAL A 9 3.67 0.07 -6.17
CA VAL A 9 3.39 -0.92 -7.22
C VAL A 9 4.05 -0.45 -8.51
N GLN A 10 4.99 -1.24 -9.02
CA GLN A 10 5.86 -0.88 -10.15
C GLN A 10 5.26 -1.22 -11.51
N ASP A 11 4.17 -1.99 -11.52
CA ASP A 11 3.40 -2.35 -12.71
C ASP A 11 2.01 -1.70 -12.66
N ARG A 12 1.35 -1.59 -13.81
CA ARG A 12 -0.02 -1.06 -13.89
C ARG A 12 -0.96 -1.92 -13.04
N VAL A 13 -1.78 -1.27 -12.25
CA VAL A 13 -2.79 -1.88 -11.39
C VAL A 13 -4.05 -1.04 -11.44
N ASP A 14 -5.21 -1.70 -11.44
CA ASP A 14 -6.47 -0.99 -11.35
C ASP A 14 -6.63 -0.36 -9.96
N ALA A 15 -7.07 0.89 -9.96
CA ALA A 15 -7.14 1.69 -8.75
C ALA A 15 -8.18 1.19 -7.76
N TYR A 16 -9.33 0.80 -8.28
CA TYR A 16 -10.44 0.30 -7.49
C TYR A 16 -10.12 -1.09 -6.93
N ASP A 17 -9.46 -1.95 -7.69
CA ASP A 17 -9.00 -3.26 -7.23
C ASP A 17 -7.97 -3.13 -6.09
N LEU A 18 -6.97 -2.25 -6.24
CA LEU A 18 -5.98 -2.01 -5.20
C LEU A 18 -6.63 -1.42 -3.93
N PHE A 19 -7.60 -0.53 -4.12
CA PHE A 19 -8.36 0.06 -3.02
C PHE A 19 -9.24 -0.97 -2.30
N ALA A 20 -9.92 -1.85 -3.04
CA ALA A 20 -10.71 -2.96 -2.49
C ALA A 20 -9.83 -3.98 -1.75
N ALA A 21 -8.61 -4.22 -2.24
CA ALA A 21 -7.63 -5.03 -1.55
C ALA A 21 -7.19 -4.39 -0.23
N ALA A 22 -6.85 -3.10 -0.23
CA ALA A 22 -6.48 -2.37 0.98
C ALA A 22 -7.60 -2.40 2.04
N ARG A 23 -8.86 -2.23 1.62
CA ARG A 23 -10.04 -2.39 2.47
C ARG A 23 -10.11 -3.78 3.11
N THR A 24 -9.94 -4.82 2.30
CA THR A 24 -9.98 -6.22 2.75
C THR A 24 -8.86 -6.50 3.76
N VAL A 25 -7.66 -5.98 3.50
CA VAL A 25 -6.49 -6.14 4.37
C VAL A 25 -6.69 -5.42 5.72
N LEU A 26 -7.33 -4.26 5.73
CA LEU A 26 -7.75 -3.57 6.96
C LEU A 26 -8.89 -4.27 7.71
N GLY A 27 -9.55 -5.26 7.10
CA GLY A 27 -10.70 -5.94 7.71
C GLY A 27 -11.94 -5.05 7.80
N LEU A 28 -12.04 -4.03 6.95
CA LEU A 28 -13.17 -3.10 6.97
C LEU A 28 -14.43 -3.76 6.38
N PRO A 29 -15.59 -3.65 7.06
CA PRO A 29 -16.81 -4.32 6.64
C PRO A 29 -17.34 -3.77 5.31
N LEU A 30 -18.03 -4.64 4.56
CA LEU A 30 -18.51 -4.33 3.21
C LEU A 30 -19.69 -3.33 3.19
N ASP A 31 -20.32 -3.11 4.34
CA ASP A 31 -21.60 -2.43 4.55
C ASP A 31 -21.54 -0.90 4.73
N GLY A 32 -20.38 -0.27 4.57
CA GLY A 32 -20.28 1.17 4.33
C GLY A 32 -20.07 2.08 5.55
N ARG A 33 -19.69 1.55 6.72
CA ARG A 33 -19.31 2.37 7.89
C ARG A 33 -17.89 2.93 7.83
N TRP A 34 -17.49 3.53 6.71
CA TRP A 34 -16.17 4.11 6.53
C TRP A 34 -16.25 5.30 5.59
N HIS A 35 -15.31 6.22 5.74
CA HIS A 35 -15.26 7.41 4.90
C HIS A 35 -14.37 7.14 3.69
N LEU A 36 -14.98 7.08 2.50
CA LEU A 36 -14.27 7.27 1.25
C LEU A 36 -14.04 8.77 1.10
N ALA A 37 -12.81 9.23 1.23
CA ALA A 37 -12.46 10.56 0.76
C ALA A 37 -11.77 10.42 -0.59
N ASP A 38 -12.44 10.91 -1.63
CA ASP A 38 -11.90 11.00 -2.97
C ASP A 38 -11.37 12.42 -3.19
N TYR A 39 -10.04 12.56 -3.23
CA TYR A 39 -9.36 13.81 -3.54
C TYR A 39 -8.87 13.81 -5.00
N GLY A 40 -9.64 13.17 -5.88
CA GLY A 40 -9.35 13.01 -7.30
C GLY A 40 -8.40 11.84 -7.55
N ARG A 41 -7.10 12.07 -7.44
CA ARG A 41 -6.07 11.05 -7.74
C ARG A 41 -5.66 10.23 -6.53
N ILE A 42 -6.28 10.52 -5.39
CA ILE A 42 -6.00 9.92 -4.10
C ILE A 42 -7.33 9.44 -3.55
N HIS A 43 -7.45 8.12 -3.41
CA HIS A 43 -8.56 7.50 -2.70
C HIS A 43 -8.12 7.16 -1.29
N MET A 44 -8.91 7.52 -0.29
CA MET A 44 -8.58 7.32 1.12
C MET A 44 -9.67 6.52 1.84
N LEU A 45 -9.24 5.55 2.65
CA LEU A 45 -10.03 4.86 3.68
C LEU A 45 -9.56 5.34 5.04
N GLN A 46 -10.48 5.77 5.88
CA GLN A 46 -10.21 6.07 7.28
C GLN A 46 -11.12 5.20 8.16
N THR A 47 -10.52 4.50 9.12
CA THR A 47 -11.26 3.77 10.16
C THR A 47 -11.99 4.74 11.08
N LEU A 48 -13.19 4.38 11.51
CA LEU A 48 -13.92 5.09 12.56
C LEU A 48 -13.38 4.74 13.96
N PRO A 49 -13.64 5.57 14.99
CA PRO A 49 -13.15 5.36 16.36
C PRO A 49 -13.48 4.00 16.98
N ASP A 50 -14.54 3.32 16.54
CA ASP A 50 -15.04 2.04 17.05
C ASP A 50 -14.51 0.81 16.28
N GLN A 51 -13.66 1.00 15.28
CA GLN A 51 -13.16 -0.07 14.40
C GLN A 51 -11.80 -0.67 14.85
N GLY A 52 -11.43 -0.45 16.11
CA GLY A 52 -10.30 -1.10 16.77
C GLY A 52 -9.02 -0.24 16.86
N MET A 53 -8.51 0.26 15.74
CA MET A 53 -7.31 1.12 15.71
C MET A 53 -7.48 2.27 14.70
N PRO A 54 -7.07 3.51 15.03
CA PRO A 54 -7.10 4.62 14.09
C PRO A 54 -6.07 4.37 12.99
N ALA A 55 -6.57 3.98 11.81
CA ALA A 55 -5.79 3.72 10.62
C ALA A 55 -6.36 4.45 9.41
N LEU A 56 -5.44 4.91 8.58
CA LEU A 56 -5.71 5.51 7.29
C LEU A 56 -5.01 4.67 6.22
N ALA A 57 -5.75 4.24 5.20
CA ALA A 57 -5.15 3.79 3.96
C ALA A 57 -5.36 4.85 2.89
N SER A 58 -4.32 5.21 2.15
CA SER A 58 -4.44 6.07 0.97
C SER A 58 -3.80 5.41 -0.23
N VAL A 59 -4.45 5.51 -1.39
CA VAL A 59 -3.95 5.01 -2.66
C VAL A 59 -3.82 6.16 -3.64
N HIS A 60 -2.62 6.39 -4.12
CA HIS A 60 -2.24 7.50 -4.97
C HIS A 60 -1.90 6.99 -6.37
N PHE A 61 -2.45 7.64 -7.38
CA PHE A 61 -2.22 7.30 -8.78
C PHE A 61 -1.55 8.44 -9.57
N PRO A 62 -0.66 8.12 -10.51
CA PRO A 62 -0.11 9.07 -11.46
C PRO A 62 -1.19 9.72 -12.32
N VAL A 63 -1.08 11.04 -12.45
CA VAL A 63 -1.98 11.93 -13.20
C VAL A 63 -2.29 11.49 -14.62
N ASN A 64 -1.25 11.03 -15.30
CA ASN A 64 -1.22 10.76 -16.73
C ASN A 64 -1.33 9.26 -17.05
N GLY A 65 -1.60 8.42 -16.03
CA GLY A 65 -1.61 6.96 -16.15
C GLY A 65 -0.26 6.34 -16.52
N GLN A 66 0.82 7.12 -16.53
CA GLN A 66 2.19 6.65 -16.74
C GLN A 66 2.84 6.34 -15.40
N ALA A 67 3.93 5.57 -15.41
CA ALA A 67 4.72 5.40 -14.20
C ALA A 67 5.24 6.76 -13.73
N GLN A 68 5.11 7.07 -12.45
CA GLN A 68 5.87 8.16 -11.85
C GLN A 68 7.34 7.73 -11.80
N PRO A 69 8.28 8.62 -12.15
CA PRO A 69 9.69 8.37 -11.88
C PRO A 69 9.87 8.19 -10.36
N GLY A 70 10.81 7.33 -9.99
CA GLY A 70 11.24 7.25 -8.59
C GLY A 70 12.05 8.47 -8.20
N GLU A 71 12.42 8.52 -6.93
CA GLU A 71 13.37 9.49 -6.38
C GLU A 71 14.60 8.72 -5.90
N PRO A 72 15.61 8.50 -6.78
CA PRO A 72 16.78 7.69 -6.46
C PRO A 72 17.54 8.21 -5.24
N ASP A 73 17.64 9.53 -5.09
CA ASP A 73 18.33 10.19 -3.99
C ASP A 73 17.63 9.98 -2.64
N ALA A 74 16.31 9.78 -2.67
CA ALA A 74 15.49 9.45 -1.50
C ALA A 74 15.27 7.92 -1.35
N GLY A 75 15.81 7.10 -2.25
CA GLY A 75 15.59 5.66 -2.28
C GLY A 75 14.16 5.24 -2.59
N VAL A 76 13.33 6.14 -3.13
CA VAL A 76 11.93 5.86 -3.48
C VAL A 76 11.87 5.28 -4.90
N PRO A 77 11.38 4.05 -5.11
CA PRO A 77 11.25 3.49 -6.44
C PRO A 77 10.10 4.13 -7.21
N GLY A 78 10.23 4.18 -8.54
CA GLY A 78 9.13 4.61 -9.42
C GLY A 78 8.01 3.57 -9.51
N GLY A 79 6.81 4.00 -9.86
CA GLY A 79 5.66 3.10 -9.95
C GLY A 79 4.38 3.73 -10.49
N TYR A 80 3.35 2.89 -10.61
CA TYR A 80 2.02 3.24 -11.12
C TYR A 80 1.00 3.44 -10.00
N ALA A 81 1.32 3.06 -8.76
CA ALA A 81 0.50 3.34 -7.60
C ALA A 81 1.35 3.38 -6.34
N LEU A 82 0.94 4.20 -5.37
CA LEU A 82 1.46 4.21 -4.01
C LEU A 82 0.31 3.95 -3.05
N LEU A 83 0.43 2.91 -2.24
CA LEU A 83 -0.48 2.60 -1.15
C LEU A 83 0.23 2.85 0.18
N ALA A 84 -0.34 3.71 1.02
CA ALA A 84 0.18 4.01 2.35
C ALA A 84 -0.83 3.63 3.42
N PHE A 85 -0.40 2.84 4.40
CA PHE A 85 -1.13 2.61 5.65
C PHE A 85 -0.48 3.46 6.75
N THR A 86 -1.24 4.31 7.41
CA THR A 86 -0.76 5.21 8.47
C THR A 86 -1.58 5.03 9.73
N THR A 87 -0.92 4.92 10.88
CA THR A 87 -1.56 4.94 12.21
C THR A 87 -0.82 5.86 13.16
N ASP A 88 -1.49 6.24 14.25
CA ASP A 88 -0.82 6.75 15.44
C ASP A 88 -0.11 5.63 16.20
N GLY A 89 0.85 6.00 17.06
CA GLY A 89 1.48 5.09 18.03
C GLY A 89 2.73 4.35 17.53
N GLY A 90 3.50 4.93 16.60
CA GLY A 90 4.63 4.25 15.92
C GLY A 90 5.73 3.62 16.79
N GLY A 91 5.80 3.93 18.09
CA GLY A 91 6.72 3.30 19.05
C GLY A 91 6.24 1.97 19.64
N ASP A 92 4.98 1.58 19.42
CA ASP A 92 4.39 0.35 19.96
C ASP A 92 4.80 -0.88 19.12
N PRO A 93 5.42 -1.92 19.73
CA PRO A 93 5.75 -3.16 19.05
C PRO A 93 4.54 -3.88 18.41
N GLY A 94 3.35 -3.74 19.00
CA GLY A 94 2.09 -4.26 18.47
C GLY A 94 1.71 -3.58 17.15
N ILE A 95 1.85 -2.27 17.08
CA ILE A 95 1.62 -1.49 15.85
C ILE A 95 2.62 -1.89 14.77
N ARG A 96 3.91 -2.01 15.10
CA ARG A 96 4.92 -2.47 14.14
C ARG A 96 4.62 -3.85 13.58
N ARG A 97 4.16 -4.80 14.41
CA ARG A 97 3.74 -6.13 13.96
C ARG A 97 2.53 -6.04 13.03
N TRP A 98 1.53 -5.26 13.42
CA TRP A 98 0.33 -5.07 12.63
C TRP A 98 0.62 -4.47 11.24
N HIS A 99 1.48 -3.45 11.15
CA HIS A 99 1.93 -2.90 9.87
C HIS A 99 2.65 -3.92 8.97
N ARG A 100 3.46 -4.81 9.56
CA ARG A 100 4.10 -5.92 8.84
C ARG A 100 3.05 -6.91 8.30
N ASP A 101 2.00 -7.18 9.06
CA ASP A 101 0.92 -8.07 8.64
C ASP A 101 0.05 -7.43 7.55
N LEU A 102 -0.16 -6.11 7.58
CA LEU A 102 -0.78 -5.37 6.48
C LEU A 102 0.06 -5.47 5.21
N ALA A 103 1.36 -5.15 5.29
CA ALA A 103 2.27 -5.25 4.16
C ALA A 103 2.33 -6.66 3.58
N SER A 104 2.35 -7.69 4.44
CA SER A 104 2.42 -9.09 4.03
C SER A 104 1.15 -9.54 3.30
N ARG A 105 -0.03 -9.15 3.78
CA ARG A 105 -1.31 -9.51 3.15
C ARG A 105 -1.53 -8.75 1.83
N THR A 106 -1.23 -7.46 1.79
CA THR A 106 -1.24 -6.68 0.54
C THR A 106 -0.22 -7.23 -0.45
N GLY A 107 0.98 -7.55 0.02
CA GLY A 107 2.04 -8.15 -0.77
C GLY A 107 1.63 -9.47 -1.41
N ALA A 108 1.01 -10.36 -0.63
CA ALA A 108 0.48 -11.62 -1.16
C ALA A 108 -0.57 -11.39 -2.27
N TRP A 109 -1.44 -10.40 -2.11
CA TRP A 109 -2.42 -10.03 -3.14
C TRP A 109 -1.75 -9.50 -4.41
N LEU A 110 -0.72 -8.66 -4.30
CA LEU A 110 0.06 -8.15 -5.43
C LEU A 110 0.84 -9.25 -6.15
N THR A 111 1.52 -10.11 -5.39
CA THR A 111 2.27 -11.25 -5.92
C THR A 111 1.35 -12.26 -6.61
N SER A 112 0.14 -12.51 -6.11
CA SER A 112 -0.84 -13.39 -6.77
C SER A 112 -1.25 -12.90 -8.17
N ARG A 113 -1.14 -11.58 -8.41
CA ARG A 113 -1.40 -10.90 -9.69
C ARG A 113 -0.15 -10.70 -10.52
N ARG A 114 0.99 -11.22 -10.07
CA ARG A 114 2.30 -11.08 -10.73
C ARG A 114 2.75 -9.61 -10.90
N LEU A 115 2.33 -8.75 -9.98
CA LEU A 115 2.74 -7.34 -9.97
C LEU A 115 4.04 -7.21 -9.18
N ARG A 116 4.99 -6.42 -9.68
CA ARG A 116 6.20 -6.02 -8.95
C ARG A 116 5.87 -4.93 -7.96
N TRP A 117 6.39 -5.07 -6.74
CA TRP A 117 6.14 -4.11 -5.68
C TRP A 117 7.32 -4.02 -4.70
N THR A 118 7.42 -2.88 -4.05
CA THR A 118 8.38 -2.62 -2.98
C THR A 118 7.65 -2.10 -1.76
N VAL A 119 8.29 -2.20 -0.59
CA VAL A 119 7.72 -1.75 0.67
C VAL A 119 8.75 -1.03 1.53
N SER A 120 8.31 0.04 2.17
CA SER A 120 9.01 0.75 3.23
C SER A 120 8.11 0.81 4.47
N HIS A 121 8.73 0.81 5.65
CA HIS A 121 8.06 1.00 6.94
C HIS A 121 8.75 2.12 7.72
N ALA A 122 7.96 3.03 8.29
CA ALA A 122 8.40 4.21 9.03
C ALA A 122 9.48 5.01 8.28
N ASP A 123 9.26 5.22 6.99
CA ASP A 123 10.18 5.93 6.07
C ASP A 123 11.60 5.33 6.01
N GLY A 124 11.73 4.05 6.35
CA GLY A 124 12.94 3.27 6.15
C GLY A 124 13.24 2.97 4.68
N PRO A 125 14.36 2.28 4.38
CA PRO A 125 14.69 1.93 3.01
C PRO A 125 13.61 1.04 2.38
N PHE A 126 13.30 1.29 1.11
CA PHE A 126 12.44 0.40 0.35
C PHE A 126 13.14 -0.94 0.12
N THR A 127 12.40 -2.02 0.34
CA THR A 127 12.84 -3.39 0.07
C THR A 127 11.90 -4.01 -0.94
N THR A 128 12.41 -4.89 -1.81
CA THR A 128 11.57 -5.63 -2.75
C THR A 128 10.65 -6.55 -1.97
N GLY A 129 9.35 -6.34 -2.15
CA GLY A 129 8.34 -7.23 -1.62
C GLY A 129 8.30 -8.48 -2.48
N TYR A 130 8.92 -9.56 -2.00
CA TYR A 130 8.97 -10.91 -2.58
C TYR A 130 8.43 -11.03 -4.03
N ALA A 131 9.31 -10.85 -5.00
CA ALA A 131 9.07 -11.20 -6.40
C ALA A 131 10.11 -12.22 -6.86
N PRO A 132 9.71 -13.47 -7.15
CA PRO A 132 10.44 -14.27 -8.11
C PRO A 132 9.50 -14.63 -9.26
N HIS A 133 9.50 -13.79 -10.30
CA HIS A 133 9.25 -14.28 -11.65
C HIS A 133 10.43 -13.87 -12.51
N THR A 134 11.44 -14.74 -12.53
CA THR A 134 12.36 -14.79 -13.67
C THR A 134 11.51 -15.06 -14.90
N PRO A 135 11.49 -14.18 -15.92
CA PRO A 135 10.82 -14.52 -17.17
C PRO A 135 11.49 -15.78 -17.73
N ALA A 136 10.68 -16.77 -18.14
CA ALA A 136 11.21 -17.87 -18.93
C ALA A 136 11.80 -17.26 -20.20
N VAL A 137 13.12 -17.39 -20.36
CA VAL A 137 13.80 -17.09 -21.62
C VAL A 137 13.23 -18.09 -22.64
N PRO A 138 12.56 -17.64 -23.71
CA PRO A 138 12.22 -18.55 -24.79
C PRO A 138 13.53 -18.99 -25.45
N ARG A 139 13.78 -20.30 -25.47
CA ARG A 139 14.74 -20.92 -26.38
C ARG A 139 14.11 -21.08 -27.75
#